data_AF-A0A967LZK3-F1
#
_entry.id   AF-A0A967LZK3-F1
#
_cell.length_a   1.000
_cell.length_b   1.000
_cell.length_c   1.000
_cell.angle_alpha   90.00
_cell.angle_beta   90.00
_cell.angle_gamma   90.00
#
_symmetry.space_group_name_H-M   'P 1'
#
loop_
_entity.id
_entity.type
_entity.pdbx_description
1 polymer ?
#
loop_
_entity_poly.entity_id
_entity_poly.type
_entity_poly.pdbx_seq_one_letter_code
_entity_poly.pdbx_strand_id
1 'polypeptide(L)'
;MYDMLPSGSIMLSNYSGLLFLPLAKGPIMLKVFPGFSFDQHQLTGQQIYNAREFFGKLHYDLLESYGESAKPVQLVEGIIETIDRLRNNLGEVVCTENPDREDWELDQCYYSVSD
;
A
#
# COMPACT_ATOMS: atom_id res chain seq x y z
N MET A 1 18.71 -15.67 26.90
CA MET A 1 19.03 -14.47 27.72
C MET A 1 17.88 -13.52 27.46
N TYR A 2 16.95 -13.40 28.40
CA TYR A 2 15.73 -12.60 28.23
C TYR A 2 16.06 -11.16 28.61
N ASP A 3 16.02 -10.24 27.65
CA ASP A 3 16.15 -8.82 27.95
C ASP A 3 14.90 -8.37 28.70
N MET A 4 15.09 -8.09 30.00
CA MET A 4 14.10 -7.41 30.82
C MET A 4 13.91 -6.00 30.26
N LEU A 5 12.72 -5.73 29.71
CA LEU A 5 12.31 -4.38 29.40
C LEU A 5 12.26 -3.54 30.68
N PRO A 6 12.78 -2.30 30.69
CA PRO A 6 12.65 -1.42 31.83
C PRO A 6 11.17 -1.16 32.11
N SER A 7 10.79 -1.32 33.38
CA SER A 7 9.45 -1.04 33.90
C SER A 7 9.01 0.35 33.47
N GLY A 8 7.97 0.42 32.62
CA GLY A 8 7.45 1.68 32.09
C GLY A 8 7.72 1.92 30.61
N SER A 9 7.47 0.91 29.77
CA SER A 9 7.50 1.03 28.31
C SER A 9 6.15 0.55 27.77
N ILE A 10 5.44 1.35 26.97
CA ILE A 10 4.29 0.87 26.19
C ILE A 10 4.82 0.49 24.81
N MET A 11 4.57 -0.74 24.41
CA MET A 11 4.86 -1.21 23.06
C MET A 11 3.59 -1.04 22.24
N LEU A 12 3.59 -0.07 21.33
CA LEU A 12 2.52 0.09 20.36
C LEU A 12 3.04 -0.41 19.02
N SER A 13 2.50 -1.54 18.56
CA SER A 13 2.71 -2.00 17.19
C SER A 13 1.67 -1.31 16.30
N ASN A 14 2.11 -0.46 15.38
CA ASN A 14 1.42 -0.33 14.11
C ASN A 14 2.37 -0.77 12.99
N TYR A 15 1.80 -1.23 11.88
CA TYR A 15 2.55 -1.78 10.74
C TYR A 15 3.42 -0.75 9.99
N SER A 16 3.51 0.48 10.48
CA SER A 16 4.37 1.55 9.95
C SER A 16 5.72 1.66 10.68
N GLY A 17 5.94 0.88 11.75
CA GLY A 17 7.21 0.80 12.49
C GLY A 17 7.04 0.73 14.01
N LEU A 18 7.96 0.03 14.69
CA LEU A 18 8.01 -0.05 16.15
C LEU A 18 8.55 1.27 16.73
N LEU A 19 7.70 2.01 17.44
CA LEU A 19 8.12 3.21 18.15
C LEU A 19 8.30 2.90 19.65
N PHE A 20 9.56 2.85 20.10
CA PHE A 20 9.88 2.72 21.52
C PHE A 20 10.02 4.12 22.14
N LEU A 21 9.13 4.45 23.09
CA LEU A 21 9.15 5.74 23.76
C LEU A 21 9.29 5.55 25.28
N PRO A 22 10.34 6.10 25.92
CA PRO A 22 10.50 6.04 27.36
C PRO A 22 9.47 6.94 28.08
N LEU A 23 8.71 6.38 29.03
CA LEU A 23 7.64 7.08 29.79
C LEU A 23 8.13 8.20 30.74
N ALA A 24 9.42 8.52 30.75
CA ALA A 24 10.02 9.42 31.73
C ALA A 24 9.75 10.93 31.48
N LYS A 25 9.06 11.33 30.41
CA LYS A 25 8.96 12.74 29.99
C LYS A 25 7.54 13.23 29.67
N GLY A 26 6.56 12.89 30.52
CA GLY A 26 5.19 13.42 30.40
C GLY A 26 4.38 12.79 29.25
N PRO A 27 3.16 13.29 28.97
CA PRO A 27 2.30 12.70 27.95
C PRO A 27 2.97 12.81 26.57
N ILE A 28 3.27 11.66 25.98
CA ILE A 28 3.83 11.59 24.64
C ILE A 28 2.68 11.74 23.65
N MET A 29 2.68 12.86 22.93
CA MET A 29 1.77 13.08 21.81
C MET A 29 2.26 12.23 20.64
N LEU A 30 1.63 11.07 20.42
CA LEU A 30 1.87 10.27 19.22
C LEU A 30 1.45 11.11 18.02
N LYS A 31 2.42 11.49 17.20
CA LYS A 31 2.15 12.13 15.92
C LYS A 31 1.62 11.05 14.98
N VAL A 32 0.32 10.79 15.06
CA VAL A 32 -0.41 10.01 14.05
C VAL A 32 -0.29 10.82 12.78
N PHE A 33 0.51 10.34 11.83
CA PHE A 33 0.44 10.90 10.48
C PHE A 33 -0.96 10.59 9.96
N PRO A 34 -1.75 11.61 9.56
CA PRO A 34 -3.02 11.32 8.93
C PRO A 34 -2.71 10.50 7.67
N GLY A 35 -3.40 9.36 7.54
CA GLY A 35 -3.38 8.56 6.31
C GLY A 35 -3.92 9.36 5.12
N PHE A 36 -4.00 8.73 3.95
CA PHE A 36 -4.61 9.36 2.80
C PHE A 36 -6.12 9.50 3.01
N SER A 37 -6.65 10.65 2.62
CA SER A 37 -8.09 10.82 2.47
C SER A 37 -8.62 9.88 1.39
N PHE A 38 -9.91 9.55 1.45
CA PHE A 38 -10.55 8.70 0.46
C PHE A 38 -10.37 9.22 -0.97
N ASP A 39 -10.50 10.53 -1.20
CA ASP A 39 -10.27 11.13 -2.52
C ASP A 39 -8.83 10.92 -3.02
N GLN A 40 -7.84 10.96 -2.12
CA GLN A 40 -6.45 10.65 -2.45
C GLN A 40 -6.27 9.17 -2.78
N HIS A 41 -6.96 8.26 -2.06
CA HIS A 41 -6.97 6.84 -2.41
C HIS A 41 -7.61 6.60 -3.78
N GLN A 42 -8.74 7.23 -4.09
CA GLN A 42 -9.40 7.11 -5.39
C GLN A 42 -8.50 7.61 -6.53
N LEU A 43 -7.89 8.79 -6.37
CA LEU A 43 -6.95 9.32 -7.35
C LEU A 43 -5.76 8.37 -7.56
N THR A 44 -5.21 7.84 -6.46
CA THR A 44 -4.11 6.87 -6.51
C THR A 44 -4.56 5.56 -7.17
N GLY A 45 -5.76 5.07 -6.89
CA GLY A 45 -6.36 3.89 -7.49
C GLY A 45 -6.47 4.03 -9.01
N GLN A 46 -6.95 5.18 -9.50
CA GLN A 46 -7.00 5.46 -10.93
C GLN A 46 -5.61 5.50 -11.58
N GLN A 47 -4.61 6.07 -10.91
CA GLN A 47 -3.23 6.09 -11.40
C GLN A 47 -2.62 4.68 -11.48
N ILE A 48 -2.88 3.85 -10.47
CA ILE A 48 -2.47 2.44 -10.44
C ILE A 48 -3.13 1.66 -11.57
N TYR A 49 -4.43 1.84 -11.78
CA TYR A 49 -5.16 1.22 -12.88
C TYR A 49 -4.58 1.61 -14.24
N ASN A 50 -4.36 2.90 -14.49
CA ASN A 50 -3.79 3.39 -15.74
C ASN A 50 -2.38 2.84 -15.98
N ALA A 51 -1.55 2.76 -14.94
CA ALA A 51 -0.22 2.17 -15.02
C ALA A 51 -0.31 0.67 -15.35
N ARG A 52 -1.21 -0.06 -14.69
CA ARG A 52 -1.42 -1.49 -14.90
C ARG A 52 -1.87 -1.80 -16.34
N GLU A 53 -2.77 -0.99 -16.89
CA GLU A 53 -3.22 -1.09 -18.28
C GLU A 53 -2.09 -0.82 -19.27
N PHE A 54 -1.31 0.24 -19.03
CA PHE A 54 -0.18 0.59 -19.88
C PHE A 54 0.87 -0.54 -19.92
N PHE A 55 1.31 -1.02 -18.76
CA PHE A 55 2.31 -2.08 -18.69
C PHE A 55 1.75 -3.43 -19.18
N GLY A 56 0.45 -3.70 -18.99
CA GLY A 56 -0.21 -4.87 -19.56
C GLY A 56 -0.14 -4.92 -21.09
N LYS A 57 -0.41 -3.78 -21.75
CA LYS A 57 -0.28 -3.65 -23.21
C LYS A 57 1.17 -3.78 -23.66
N LEU A 58 2.09 -3.09 -23.00
CA LEU A 58 3.52 -3.19 -23.30
C LEU A 58 4.03 -4.63 -23.13
N HIS A 59 3.58 -5.34 -22.10
CA HIS A 59 3.94 -6.75 -21.88
C HIS A 59 3.47 -7.62 -23.04
N TYR A 60 2.22 -7.44 -23.49
CA TYR A 60 1.67 -8.16 -24.63
C TYR A 60 2.49 -7.92 -25.91
N ASP A 61 2.78 -6.66 -26.24
CA ASP A 61 3.55 -6.28 -27.43
C ASP A 61 4.97 -6.87 -27.41
N LEU A 62 5.62 -6.86 -26.23
CA LEU A 62 6.95 -7.43 -26.05
C LEU A 62 6.93 -8.96 -26.12
N LEU A 63 5.91 -9.60 -25.55
CA LEU A 63 5.74 -11.05 -25.58
C LEU A 63 5.56 -11.54 -27.02
N GLU A 64 4.74 -10.85 -27.81
CA GLU A 64 4.52 -11.16 -29.23
C GLU A 64 5.80 -10.97 -30.06
N SER A 65 6.58 -9.92 -29.78
CA SER A 65 7.75 -9.55 -30.58
C SER A 65 9.02 -10.34 -30.23
N TYR A 66 9.24 -10.64 -28.94
CA TYR A 66 10.51 -11.16 -28.45
C TYR A 66 10.40 -12.52 -27.75
N GLY A 67 9.20 -12.94 -27.37
CA GLY A 67 8.96 -14.18 -26.62
C GLY A 67 9.23 -14.06 -25.11
N GLU A 68 8.69 -15.02 -24.35
CA GLU A 68 8.60 -15.00 -22.89
C GLU A 68 9.95 -14.90 -22.16
N SER A 69 11.01 -15.51 -22.71
CA SER A 69 12.34 -15.53 -22.08
C SER A 69 13.15 -14.26 -22.30
N ALA A 70 12.62 -13.29 -23.07
CA ALA A 70 13.31 -12.04 -23.33
C ALA A 70 13.35 -11.17 -22.06
N LYS A 71 14.53 -10.63 -21.74
CA LYS A 71 14.72 -9.77 -20.55
C LYS A 71 13.71 -8.61 -20.44
N PRO A 72 13.34 -7.89 -21.52
CA PRO A 72 12.33 -6.84 -21.42
C PRO A 72 10.95 -7.34 -20.98
N VAL A 73 10.55 -8.55 -21.41
CA VAL A 73 9.27 -9.17 -21.02
C VAL A 73 9.26 -9.42 -19.51
N GLN A 74 10.30 -10.09 -19.00
CA GLN A 74 10.45 -10.39 -17.56
C GLN A 74 10.51 -9.11 -16.70
N LEU A 75 11.14 -8.04 -17.21
CA LEU A 75 11.19 -6.76 -16.51
C LEU A 75 9.80 -6.13 -16.40
N VAL A 76 9.01 -6.14 -17.48
CA VAL A 76 7.65 -5.59 -17.47
C VAL A 76 6.73 -6.44 -16.60
N GLU A 77 6.86 -7.77 -16.62
CA GLU A 77 6.15 -8.67 -15.72
C GLU A 77 6.41 -8.32 -14.24
N GLY A 78 7.67 -8.13 -13.84
CA GLY A 78 8.01 -7.72 -12.47
C GLY A 78 7.49 -6.33 -12.09
N ILE A 79 7.38 -5.41 -13.05
CA ILE A 79 6.72 -4.10 -12.82
C ILE A 79 5.23 -4.30 -12.56
N ILE A 80 4.56 -5.12 -13.36
CA ILE A 80 3.15 -5.45 -13.19
C ILE A 80 2.88 -6.05 -11.80
N GLU A 81 3.69 -7.03 -11.38
CA GLU A 81 3.59 -7.61 -10.04
C GLU A 81 3.77 -6.59 -8.91
N THR A 82 4.68 -5.63 -9.10
CA THR A 82 4.92 -4.56 -8.14
C THR A 82 3.71 -3.62 -8.04
N ILE A 83 3.08 -3.29 -9.17
CA ILE A 83 1.86 -2.49 -9.21
C ILE A 83 0.72 -3.23 -8.50
N ASP A 84 0.53 -4.53 -8.79
CA ASP A 84 -0.52 -5.34 -8.16
C ASP A 84 -0.31 -5.46 -6.64
N ARG A 85 0.95 -5.56 -6.18
CA ARG A 85 1.29 -5.55 -4.75
C ARG A 85 1.00 -4.20 -4.09
N LEU A 86 1.37 -3.09 -4.74
CA LEU A 86 1.07 -1.75 -4.24
C LEU A 86 -0.44 -1.56 -4.09
N ARG A 87 -1.22 -1.96 -5.10
CA ARG A 87 -2.68 -1.92 -5.08
C ARG A 87 -3.25 -2.67 -3.89
N ASN A 88 -2.80 -3.90 -3.65
CA ASN A 88 -3.28 -4.72 -2.53
C ASN A 88 -2.92 -4.11 -1.17
N ASN A 89 -1.68 -3.65 -1.00
CA ASN A 89 -1.26 -3.00 0.24
C ASN A 89 -2.10 -1.75 0.56
N LEU A 90 -2.44 -0.95 -0.47
CA LEU A 90 -3.29 0.22 -0.29
C LEU A 90 -4.75 -0.15 0.00
N GLY A 91 -5.26 -1.22 -0.63
CA GLY A 91 -6.56 -1.79 -0.33
C GLY A 91 -6.69 -2.31 1.11
N GLU A 92 -5.60 -2.80 1.71
CA GLU A 92 -5.60 -3.23 3.12
C GLU A 92 -5.69 -2.05 4.10
N VAL A 93 -5.09 -0.90 3.76
CA VAL A 93 -5.03 0.25 4.68
C VAL A 93 -6.18 1.25 4.50
N VAL A 94 -6.85 1.29 3.34
CA VAL A 94 -7.91 2.28 3.05
C VAL A 94 -9.03 2.26 4.09
N CYS A 95 -9.43 1.08 4.58
CA CYS A 95 -10.46 0.94 5.61
C CYS A 95 -10.02 1.51 6.96
N THR A 96 -8.73 1.39 7.29
CA THR A 96 -8.17 1.93 8.54
C THR A 96 -8.03 3.44 8.47
N GLU A 97 -7.66 3.97 7.29
CA GLU A 97 -7.44 5.40 7.08
C GLU A 97 -8.76 6.18 6.88
N ASN A 98 -9.83 5.49 6.44
CA ASN A 98 -11.12 6.10 6.10
C ASN A 98 -12.31 5.34 6.70
N PRO A 99 -12.42 5.24 8.04
CA PRO A 99 -13.45 4.44 8.72
C PRO A 99 -14.88 4.99 8.57
N ASP A 100 -15.03 6.24 8.12
CA ASP A 100 -16.32 6.90 7.96
C ASP A 100 -16.99 6.62 6.59
N ARG A 101 -16.34 5.84 5.72
CA ARG A 101 -16.86 5.47 4.38
C ARG A 101 -17.66 4.17 4.44
N GLU A 102 -18.53 3.99 3.45
CA GLU A 102 -19.31 2.76 3.34
C GLU A 102 -18.41 1.60 2.85
N ASP A 103 -18.62 0.39 3.38
CA ASP A 103 -17.78 -0.79 3.09
C ASP A 103 -17.66 -1.05 1.57
N TRP A 104 -18.74 -0.87 0.82
CA TRP A 104 -18.72 -1.07 -0.64
C TRP A 104 -17.87 -0.02 -1.38
N GLU A 105 -17.73 1.20 -0.85
CA GLU A 105 -16.87 2.23 -1.46
C GLU A 105 -15.40 1.88 -1.24
N LEU A 106 -15.07 1.37 -0.06
CA LEU A 106 -13.74 0.94 0.33
C LEU A 106 -13.30 -0.29 -0.48
N ASP A 107 -14.19 -1.29 -0.63
CA ASP A 107 -13.95 -2.49 -1.43
C ASP A 107 -13.66 -2.18 -2.90
N GLN A 108 -14.28 -1.13 -3.44
CA GLN A 108 -14.14 -0.76 -4.85
C GLN A 108 -12.99 0.22 -5.10
N CYS A 109 -12.46 0.88 -4.08
CA CYS A 109 -11.51 2.00 -4.20
C CYS A 109 -10.26 1.69 -5.03
N TYR A 110 -9.77 0.44 -4.98
CA TYR A 110 -8.60 -0.02 -5.73
C TYR A 110 -8.90 -1.11 -6.75
N TYR A 111 -10.15 -1.59 -6.82
CA TYR A 111 -10.52 -2.76 -7.62
C TYR A 111 -11.58 -2.47 -8.70
N SER A 112 -12.26 -1.33 -8.62
CA SER A 112 -13.15 -0.85 -9.69
C SER A 112 -12.47 0.16 -10.59
N VAL A 113 -12.88 0.18 -11.85
CA VAL A 113 -12.69 1.33 -12.73
C VAL A 113 -13.90 2.22 -12.49
N SER A 114 -13.67 3.47 -12.07
CA SER A 114 -14.73 4.47 -12.11
C SER A 114 -15.02 4.78 -13.59
N ASP A 115 -16.21 4.38 -14.06
CA ASP A 115 -16.74 4.67 -15.39
C ASP A 115 -16.90 6.19 -15.65
#